data_AF-A0A517XUX2-F1
#
_entry.id   AF-A0A517XUX2-F1
#
_cell.length_a   1.000
_cell.length_b   1.000
_cell.length_c   1.000
_cell.angle_alpha   90.00
_cell.angle_beta   90.00
_cell.angle_gamma   90.00
#
_symmetry.space_group_name_H-M   'P 1'
#
loop_
_entity.id
_entity.type
_entity.pdbx_description
1 polymer ?
#
loop_
_entity_poly.entity_id
_entity_poly.type
_entity_poly.pdbx_seq_one_letter_code
_entity_poly.pdbx_strand_id
1 'polypeptide(L)'
;MCVTLSAARPGPAAGEAFAAALPRVEAVARFATRRVPCPDAREELEAEAVALAWRCYVALLRRGKEPGKFVTTIARRAAQAALGGRRVCGAERARDVLSPLARLRGRVRVERLGDRDRGRRRRPGEVVAAELAAADPRVKVPDQAAFRVDFPRFRGGLTPASQAALDLLAAGWGTGAAAARLGVTPARVSQLRRELAEQWEAFHDGPA
;
A
#
# COMPACT_ATOMS: atom_id res chain seq x y z
N MET A 1 -32.61 -16.71 19.80
CA MET A 1 -33.79 -15.88 19.50
C MET A 1 -33.44 -14.89 18.40
N CYS A 2 -33.95 -15.13 17.19
CA CYS A 2 -33.73 -14.28 16.03
C CYS A 2 -34.82 -13.19 16.03
N VAL A 3 -34.51 -11.99 16.53
CA VAL A 3 -35.43 -10.86 16.42
C VAL A 3 -35.30 -10.31 15.00
N THR A 4 -36.24 -10.68 14.13
CA THR A 4 -36.47 -10.02 12.85
C THR A 4 -36.93 -8.60 13.12
N LEU A 5 -35.97 -7.67 13.22
CA LEU A 5 -36.24 -6.24 13.22
C LEU A 5 -36.80 -5.87 11.83
N SER A 6 -38.11 -5.69 11.74
CA SER A 6 -38.77 -5.12 10.58
C SER A 6 -38.08 -3.82 10.20
N ALA A 7 -37.61 -3.75 8.96
CA ALA A 7 -36.89 -2.62 8.40
C ALA A 7 -37.86 -1.50 8.03
N ALA A 8 -38.55 -0.91 9.02
CA ALA A 8 -39.09 0.42 8.82
C ALA A 8 -37.92 1.32 8.40
N ARG A 9 -38.00 1.89 7.19
CA ARG A 9 -37.07 2.95 6.80
C ARG A 9 -37.19 4.03 7.88
N PRO A 10 -36.08 4.51 8.44
CA PRO A 10 -36.15 5.73 9.25
C PRO A 10 -36.84 6.79 8.40
N GLY A 11 -37.94 7.37 8.90
CA GLY A 11 -38.66 8.41 8.20
C GLY A 11 -37.78 9.64 7.96
N PRO A 12 -38.20 10.59 7.09
CA PRO A 12 -37.43 11.80 6.77
C PRO A 12 -36.95 12.58 8.01
N ALA A 13 -37.76 12.59 9.08
CA ALA A 13 -37.42 13.20 10.37
C ALA A 13 -36.12 12.69 11.01
N ALA A 14 -35.76 11.41 10.81
CA ALA A 14 -34.51 10.86 11.34
C ALA A 14 -33.29 11.37 10.56
N GLY A 15 -33.45 11.58 9.24
CA GLY A 15 -32.42 12.18 8.40
C GLY A 15 -32.16 13.63 8.80
N GLU A 16 -33.21 14.41 9.00
CA GLU A 16 -33.12 15.80 9.46
C GLU A 16 -32.48 15.92 10.85
N ALA A 17 -32.90 15.08 11.80
CA ALA A 17 -32.33 15.08 13.15
C ALA A 17 -30.83 14.69 13.15
N PHE A 18 -30.41 13.77 12.28
CA PHE A 18 -29.00 13.44 12.11
C PHE A 18 -28.23 14.55 11.38
N ALA A 19 -28.83 15.18 10.37
CA ALA A 19 -28.24 16.31 9.67
C ALA A 19 -27.96 17.49 10.62
N ALA A 20 -28.87 17.77 11.56
CA ALA A 20 -28.66 18.75 12.61
C ALA A 20 -27.49 18.39 13.56
N ALA A 21 -27.23 17.09 13.75
CA ALA A 21 -26.13 16.58 14.56
C ALA A 21 -24.80 16.45 13.77
N LEU A 22 -24.83 16.55 12.44
CA LEU A 22 -23.74 16.22 11.53
C LEU A 22 -22.46 17.03 11.79
N PRO A 23 -22.49 18.36 12.02
CA PRO A 23 -21.27 19.13 12.27
C PRO A 23 -20.49 18.63 13.49
N ARG A 24 -21.19 18.12 14.51
CA ARG A 24 -20.57 17.54 15.71
C ARG A 24 -19.97 16.17 15.44
N VAL A 25 -20.62 15.36 14.59
CA VAL A 25 -20.08 14.06 14.15
C VAL A 25 -18.80 14.27 13.34
N GLU A 26 -18.82 15.19 12.37
CA GLU A 26 -17.68 15.54 11.53
C GLU A 26 -16.51 16.11 12.33
N ALA A 27 -16.77 16.96 13.32
CA ALA A 27 -15.72 17.47 14.22
C ALA A 27 -15.00 16.34 14.97
N VAL A 28 -15.76 15.36 15.49
CA VAL A 28 -15.19 14.19 16.17
C VAL A 28 -14.44 13.27 15.20
N ALA A 29 -14.97 13.08 13.99
CA ALA A 29 -14.31 12.29 12.94
C ALA A 29 -12.95 12.90 12.58
N ARG A 30 -12.91 14.18 12.21
CA ARG A 30 -11.68 14.94 11.92
C ARG A 30 -10.67 14.88 13.05
N PHE A 31 -11.13 15.06 14.29
CA PHE A 31 -10.23 14.98 15.44
C PHE A 31 -9.65 13.57 15.62
N ALA A 32 -10.46 12.52 15.45
CA ALA A 32 -10.02 11.14 15.62
C ALA A 32 -9.02 10.72 14.52
N THR A 33 -9.23 11.18 13.29
CA THR A 33 -8.40 10.85 12.11
C THR A 33 -7.18 11.77 11.95
N ARG A 34 -7.02 12.81 12.77
CA ARG A 34 -5.93 13.82 12.66
C ARG A 34 -4.50 13.28 12.57
N ARG A 35 -4.26 12.04 13.03
CA ARG A 35 -2.94 11.38 13.02
C ARG A 35 -2.70 10.53 11.76
N VAL A 36 -3.67 10.44 10.86
CA VAL A 36 -3.52 9.77 9.56
C VAL A 36 -2.71 10.69 8.65
N PRO A 37 -1.50 10.28 8.19
CA PRO A 37 -0.61 11.19 7.46
C PRO A 37 -1.06 11.49 6.04
N CYS A 38 -1.69 10.52 5.36
CA CYS A 38 -2.16 10.67 3.99
C CYS A 38 -3.51 11.41 3.99
N PRO A 39 -3.63 12.56 3.28
CA PRO A 39 -4.88 13.33 3.22
C PRO A 39 -6.06 12.52 2.68
N ASP A 40 -5.89 11.84 1.55
CA ASP A 40 -6.97 11.05 0.92
C ASP A 40 -7.47 9.94 1.84
N ALA A 41 -6.54 9.18 2.45
CA ALA A 41 -6.89 8.14 3.41
C ALA A 41 -7.58 8.70 4.66
N ARG A 42 -7.24 9.94 5.05
CA ARG A 42 -7.90 10.62 6.16
C ARG A 42 -9.34 10.99 5.80
N GLU A 43 -9.56 11.55 4.61
CA GLU A 43 -10.89 11.91 4.10
C GLU A 43 -11.81 10.67 3.97
N GLU A 44 -11.29 9.57 3.43
CA GLU A 44 -12.02 8.30 3.37
C GLU A 44 -12.44 7.81 4.77
N LEU A 45 -11.52 7.84 5.74
CA LEU A 45 -11.82 7.42 7.11
C LEU A 45 -12.83 8.34 7.80
N GLU A 46 -12.83 9.63 7.49
CA GLU A 46 -13.80 10.59 8.01
C GLU A 46 -15.20 10.32 7.46
N ALA A 47 -15.33 10.17 6.13
CA ALA A 47 -16.58 9.82 5.48
C ALA A 47 -17.14 8.49 6.01
N GLU A 48 -16.27 7.49 6.17
CA GLU A 48 -16.64 6.20 6.74
C GLU A 48 -17.11 6.31 8.20
N ALA A 49 -16.45 7.13 9.03
CA ALA A 49 -16.87 7.38 10.40
C ALA A 49 -18.25 8.03 10.47
N VAL A 50 -18.54 8.99 9.59
CA VAL A 50 -19.86 9.62 9.48
C VAL A 50 -20.93 8.61 9.07
N ALA A 51 -20.64 7.78 8.07
CA ALA A 51 -21.57 6.75 7.61
C ALA A 51 -21.85 5.69 8.68
N LEU A 52 -20.83 5.26 9.43
CA LEU A 52 -20.98 4.37 10.59
C LEU A 52 -21.79 5.02 11.71
N ALA A 53 -21.60 6.32 11.95
CA ALA A 53 -22.39 7.06 12.93
C ALA A 53 -23.87 7.10 12.55
N TRP A 54 -24.20 7.36 11.28
CA TRP A 54 -25.56 7.27 10.76
C TRP A 54 -26.18 5.89 10.95
N ARG A 55 -25.46 4.83 10.57
CA ARG A 55 -25.92 3.44 10.76
C ARG A 55 -26.23 3.14 12.22
N CYS A 56 -25.37 3.57 13.14
CA CYS A 56 -25.59 3.43 14.58
C CYS A 56 -26.78 4.27 15.08
N TYR A 57 -26.92 5.51 14.60
CA TYR A 57 -28.00 6.42 14.95
C TYR A 57 -29.37 5.82 14.59
N VAL A 58 -29.53 5.32 13.36
CA VAL A 58 -30.75 4.64 12.91
C VAL A 58 -31.02 3.37 13.72
N ALA A 59 -29.98 2.57 14.00
CA ALA A 59 -30.15 1.36 14.79
C ALA A 59 -30.62 1.66 16.23
N LEU A 60 -30.22 2.80 16.80
CA LEU A 60 -30.67 3.25 18.12
C LEU A 60 -32.11 3.76 18.10
N LEU A 61 -32.50 4.53 17.08
CA LEU A 61 -33.90 4.94 16.89
C LEU A 61 -34.83 3.73 16.80
N ARG A 62 -34.45 2.72 16.02
CA ARG A 62 -35.20 1.45 15.91
C ARG A 62 -35.34 0.68 17.23
N ARG A 63 -34.45 0.95 18.20
CA ARG A 63 -34.50 0.39 19.56
C ARG A 63 -35.27 1.28 20.54
N GLY A 64 -35.96 2.31 20.06
CA GLY A 64 -36.67 3.28 20.90
C GLY A 64 -35.74 4.14 21.76
N LYS A 65 -34.48 4.31 21.34
CA LYS A 65 -33.53 5.21 22.02
C LYS A 65 -33.52 6.57 21.33
N GLU A 66 -33.11 7.59 22.08
CA GLU A 66 -32.93 8.96 21.59
C GLU A 66 -31.44 9.28 21.37
N PRO A 67 -30.85 8.91 20.22
CA PRO A 67 -29.42 9.10 19.96
C PRO A 67 -28.96 10.57 19.98
N GLY A 68 -29.88 11.52 19.79
CA GLY A 68 -29.61 12.96 19.93
C GLY A 68 -29.00 13.36 21.28
N LYS A 69 -29.33 12.64 22.37
CA LYS A 69 -28.80 12.90 23.71
C LYS A 69 -27.31 12.52 23.88
N PHE A 70 -26.74 11.73 22.96
CA PHE A 70 -25.37 11.20 23.10
C PHE A 70 -24.62 11.09 21.77
N VAL A 71 -24.85 12.05 20.86
CA VAL A 71 -24.21 12.14 19.53
C VAL A 71 -22.69 12.02 19.60
N THR A 72 -22.03 12.70 20.55
CA THR A 72 -20.57 12.63 20.71
C THR A 72 -20.08 11.21 20.95
N THR A 73 -20.81 10.43 21.75
CA THR A 73 -20.47 9.03 22.03
C THR A 73 -20.62 8.19 20.77
N ILE A 74 -21.70 8.39 20.01
CA ILE A 74 -21.92 7.71 18.73
C ILE A 74 -20.76 8.02 17.77
N ALA A 75 -20.44 9.31 17.59
CA ALA A 75 -19.37 9.76 16.71
C ALA A 75 -18.01 9.18 17.12
N ARG A 76 -17.68 9.20 18.42
CA ARG A 76 -16.43 8.62 18.94
C ARG A 76 -16.34 7.13 18.65
N ARG A 77 -17.41 6.38 18.90
CA ARG A 77 -17.45 4.93 18.65
C ARG A 77 -17.40 4.61 17.16
N ALA A 78 -18.03 5.42 16.33
CA ALA A 78 -18.00 5.28 14.87
C ALA A 78 -16.59 5.55 14.31
N ALA A 79 -15.92 6.61 14.75
CA ALA A 79 -14.55 6.90 14.37
C ALA A 79 -13.57 5.80 14.83
N GLN A 80 -13.72 5.29 16.06
CA GLN A 80 -12.95 4.13 16.55
C GLN A 80 -13.19 2.89 15.68
N ALA A 81 -14.43 2.67 15.24
CA ALA A 81 -14.77 1.56 14.36
C ALA A 81 -14.15 1.71 12.96
N ALA A 82 -14.18 2.91 12.38
CA ALA A 82 -13.54 3.22 11.09
C ALA A 82 -12.02 3.00 11.15
N LEU A 83 -11.37 3.53 12.19
CA LEU A 83 -9.93 3.32 12.45
C LEU A 83 -9.60 1.86 12.73
N GLY A 84 -10.53 1.12 13.32
CA GLY A 84 -10.47 -0.33 13.52
C GLY A 84 -10.69 -1.16 12.25
N GLY A 85 -10.85 -0.52 11.08
CA GLY A 85 -11.08 -1.15 9.79
C GLY A 85 -12.50 -1.68 9.56
N ARG A 86 -13.48 -1.26 10.38
CA ARG A 86 -14.89 -1.53 10.08
C ARG A 86 -15.36 -0.57 8.99
N ARG A 87 -16.20 -1.10 8.09
CA ARG A 87 -16.84 -0.33 7.00
C ARG A 87 -18.37 -0.48 7.05
N VAL A 88 -19.09 0.44 6.43
CA VAL A 88 -20.54 0.39 6.24
C VAL A 88 -20.89 -0.66 5.22
N CYS A 89 -20.21 -0.64 4.07
CA CYS A 89 -20.38 -1.57 2.96
C CYS A 89 -19.10 -2.39 2.79
N GLY A 90 -19.19 -3.72 2.94
CA GLY A 90 -18.06 -4.63 2.74
C GLY A 90 -16.94 -4.44 3.78
N ALA A 91 -16.84 -5.34 4.75
CA ALA A 91 -15.69 -5.30 5.64
C ALA A 91 -14.42 -5.71 4.87
N GLU A 92 -13.32 -4.98 5.09
CA GLU A 92 -12.04 -5.38 4.51
C GLU A 92 -11.61 -6.76 5.03
N ARG A 93 -10.95 -7.55 4.18
CA ARG A 93 -10.54 -8.91 4.52
C ARG A 93 -9.24 -8.89 5.32
N ALA A 94 -9.29 -9.36 6.57
CA ALA A 94 -8.09 -9.48 7.41
C ALA A 94 -7.05 -10.53 6.94
N ARG A 95 -7.32 -11.24 5.84
CA ARG A 95 -6.40 -12.17 5.17
C ARG A 95 -5.89 -11.62 3.83
N ASP A 96 -6.40 -10.49 3.38
CA ASP A 96 -5.88 -9.81 2.21
C ASP A 96 -4.61 -9.07 2.61
N VAL A 97 -3.51 -9.36 1.90
CA VAL A 97 -2.19 -8.81 2.18
C VAL A 97 -2.17 -7.29 2.02
N LEU A 98 -2.99 -6.76 1.12
CA LEU A 98 -3.06 -5.32 0.84
C LEU A 98 -4.07 -4.59 1.72
N SER A 99 -4.90 -5.31 2.48
CA SER A 99 -5.90 -4.68 3.34
C SER A 99 -5.25 -3.90 4.50
N PRO A 100 -5.63 -2.63 4.69
CA PRO A 100 -5.34 -1.89 5.92
C PRO A 100 -5.62 -2.67 7.22
N LEU A 101 -6.70 -3.48 7.25
CA LEU A 101 -7.05 -4.30 8.41
C LEU A 101 -6.01 -5.40 8.72
N ALA A 102 -5.37 -5.98 7.70
CA ALA A 102 -4.31 -6.98 7.89
C ALA A 102 -3.06 -6.34 8.54
N ARG A 103 -2.73 -5.11 8.13
CA ARG A 103 -1.65 -4.31 8.73
C ARG A 103 -1.97 -3.90 10.16
N LEU A 104 -3.19 -3.42 10.42
CA LEU A 104 -3.63 -3.01 11.76
C LEU A 104 -3.56 -4.17 12.77
N ARG A 105 -3.86 -5.40 12.33
CA ARG A 105 -3.78 -6.61 13.15
C ARG A 105 -2.38 -7.20 13.26
N GLY A 106 -1.36 -6.56 12.69
CA GLY A 106 0.02 -7.03 12.72
C GLY A 106 0.26 -8.32 11.94
N ARG A 107 -0.64 -8.69 11.01
CA ARG A 107 -0.50 -9.92 10.21
C ARG A 107 0.42 -9.74 9.02
N VAL A 108 0.53 -8.51 8.54
CA VAL A 108 1.35 -8.15 7.38
C VAL A 108 2.13 -6.89 7.71
N ARG A 109 3.44 -6.95 7.46
CA ARG A 109 4.31 -5.79 7.46
C ARG A 109 4.50 -5.35 6.00
N VAL A 110 4.01 -4.17 5.67
CA VAL A 110 4.28 -3.55 4.36
C VAL A 110 5.56 -2.75 4.50
N GLU A 111 6.56 -3.12 3.72
CA GLU A 111 7.82 -2.40 3.59
C GLU A 111 7.82 -1.67 2.26
N ARG A 112 8.32 -0.43 2.24
CA ARG A 112 8.53 0.24 0.94
C ARG A 112 9.68 -0.46 0.25
N LEU A 113 9.48 -0.79 -1.02
CA LEU A 113 10.55 -1.28 -1.88
C LEU A 113 11.64 -0.20 -1.94
N GLY A 114 12.82 -0.49 -1.35
CA GLY A 114 13.92 0.46 -1.17
C GLY A 114 14.11 1.03 0.25
N ASP A 115 13.23 0.73 1.22
CA ASP A 115 13.43 1.14 2.63
C ASP A 115 14.26 0.10 3.41
N ARG A 116 15.50 0.53 3.70
CA ARG A 116 16.45 0.10 4.73
C ARG A 116 16.08 -1.15 5.57
N ASP A 117 16.75 -2.25 5.28
CA ASP A 117 17.07 -3.25 6.30
C ASP A 117 18.13 -2.66 7.25
N ARG A 118 17.77 -2.38 8.51
CA ARG A 118 18.71 -1.80 9.50
C ARG A 118 19.85 -2.75 9.88
N GLY A 119 19.76 -4.04 9.54
CA GLY A 119 20.74 -5.07 9.90
C GLY A 119 21.68 -5.51 8.77
N ARG A 120 21.39 -5.17 7.51
CA ARG A 120 22.25 -5.54 6.38
C ARG A 120 22.84 -4.30 5.74
N ARG A 121 24.17 -4.14 5.84
CA ARG A 121 24.92 -3.28 4.93
C ARG A 121 24.79 -3.86 3.51
N ARG A 122 23.73 -3.49 2.78
CA ARG A 122 23.63 -3.79 1.35
C ARG A 122 24.32 -2.70 0.56
N ARG A 123 25.11 -3.12 -0.43
CA ARG A 123 25.69 -2.23 -1.44
C ARG A 123 24.52 -1.60 -2.22
N PRO A 124 24.53 -0.28 -2.49
CA PRO A 124 23.40 0.37 -3.17
C PRO A 124 23.21 -0.18 -4.59
N GLY A 125 22.01 -0.69 -4.91
CA GLY A 125 21.58 -1.03 -6.28
C GLY A 125 21.13 -2.48 -6.51
N GLU A 126 21.64 -3.42 -5.71
CA GLU A 126 21.65 -4.86 -6.03
C GLU A 126 20.27 -5.56 -6.01
N VAL A 127 19.32 -5.08 -5.21
CA VAL A 127 18.02 -5.76 -5.04
C VAL A 127 16.85 -4.95 -5.53
N VAL A 128 16.98 -3.63 -5.50
CA VAL A 128 15.98 -2.73 -6.06
C VAL A 128 15.89 -2.92 -7.58
N ALA A 129 17.01 -3.17 -8.26
CA ALA A 129 17.05 -3.36 -9.72
C ALA A 129 16.36 -4.66 -10.18
N ALA A 130 16.69 -5.79 -9.57
CA ALA A 130 16.08 -7.08 -9.91
C ALA A 130 14.58 -7.12 -9.56
N GLU A 131 14.20 -6.51 -8.42
CA GLU A 131 12.80 -6.43 -8.00
C GLU A 131 11.98 -5.44 -8.83
N LEU A 132 12.54 -4.29 -9.26
CA LEU A 132 11.86 -3.37 -10.18
C LEU A 132 11.66 -3.99 -11.57
N ALA A 133 12.68 -4.63 -12.12
CA ALA A 133 12.60 -5.26 -13.44
C ALA A 133 11.63 -6.45 -13.45
N ALA A 134 11.65 -7.29 -12.42
CA ALA A 134 10.75 -8.45 -12.29
C ALA A 134 9.31 -8.09 -11.89
N ALA A 135 9.04 -6.84 -11.50
CA ALA A 135 7.72 -6.37 -11.11
C ALA A 135 6.95 -5.68 -12.25
N ASP A 136 7.49 -5.63 -13.48
CA ASP A 136 6.74 -5.08 -14.62
C ASP A 136 5.50 -5.95 -14.91
N PRO A 137 4.27 -5.42 -14.70
CA PRO A 137 3.03 -6.17 -14.89
C PRO A 137 2.75 -6.52 -16.36
N ARG A 138 3.51 -5.96 -17.32
CA ARG A 138 3.40 -6.30 -18.75
C ARG A 138 4.11 -7.60 -19.12
N VAL A 139 5.03 -8.07 -18.27
CA VAL A 139 5.81 -9.30 -18.49
C VAL A 139 5.02 -10.51 -17.96
N LYS A 140 4.99 -11.62 -18.70
CA LYS A 140 4.24 -12.81 -18.29
C LYS A 140 4.83 -13.41 -17.01
N VAL A 141 3.99 -14.05 -16.19
CA VAL A 141 4.38 -14.65 -14.91
C VAL A 141 5.55 -15.65 -15.03
N PRO A 142 5.60 -16.56 -16.04
CA PRO A 142 6.74 -17.45 -16.21
C PRO A 142 8.06 -16.71 -16.44
N ASP A 143 8.05 -15.66 -17.26
CA ASP A 143 9.24 -14.87 -17.59
C ASP A 143 9.74 -14.09 -16.36
N GLN A 144 8.82 -13.54 -15.56
CA GLN A 144 9.16 -12.93 -14.28
C GLN A 144 9.78 -13.93 -13.30
N ALA A 145 9.29 -15.17 -13.27
CA ALA A 145 9.80 -16.22 -12.41
C ALA A 145 11.21 -16.66 -12.84
N ALA A 146 11.42 -16.88 -14.14
CA ALA A 146 12.73 -17.20 -14.71
C ALA A 146 13.75 -16.10 -14.39
N PHE A 147 13.40 -14.84 -14.67
CA PHE A 147 14.28 -13.70 -14.37
C PHE A 147 14.66 -13.60 -12.88
N ARG A 148 13.72 -13.86 -11.95
CA ARG A 148 14.00 -13.86 -10.51
C ARG A 148 15.00 -14.93 -10.08
N VAL A 149 15.07 -16.05 -10.81
CA VAL A 149 16.00 -17.16 -10.54
C VAL A 149 17.35 -16.89 -11.21
N ASP A 150 17.33 -16.48 -12.47
CA ASP A 150 18.51 -16.42 -13.33
C ASP A 150 19.32 -15.14 -13.13
N PHE A 151 18.66 -14.00 -12.91
CA PHE A 151 19.33 -12.70 -12.77
C PHE A 151 20.32 -12.63 -11.60
N PRO A 152 19.99 -13.10 -10.37
CA PRO A 152 20.96 -13.15 -9.28
C PRO A 152 22.15 -14.07 -9.57
N ARG A 153 21.92 -15.18 -10.28
CA ARG A 153 22.97 -16.15 -10.65
C ARG A 153 23.92 -15.57 -11.70
N PHE A 154 23.37 -14.98 -12.76
CA PHE A 154 24.13 -14.25 -13.77
C PHE A 154 24.98 -13.15 -13.14
N ARG A 155 24.35 -12.30 -12.33
CA ARG A 155 25.01 -11.20 -11.63
C ARG A 155 26.16 -11.71 -10.75
N GLY A 156 25.97 -12.82 -10.04
CA GLY A 156 27.00 -13.44 -9.21
C GLY A 156 28.26 -13.86 -9.97
N GLY A 157 28.16 -14.10 -11.28
CA GLY A 157 29.29 -14.44 -12.15
C GLY A 157 30.07 -13.23 -12.71
N LEU A 158 29.57 -12.01 -12.53
CA LEU A 158 30.20 -10.79 -13.05
C LEU A 158 31.29 -10.25 -12.13
N THR A 159 32.23 -9.49 -12.71
CA THR A 159 33.22 -8.74 -11.92
C THR A 159 32.54 -7.67 -11.05
N PRO A 160 33.14 -7.26 -9.91
CA PRO A 160 32.56 -6.23 -9.06
C PRO A 160 32.26 -4.89 -9.77
N ALA A 161 33.07 -4.53 -10.78
CA ALA A 161 32.85 -3.34 -11.58
C ALA A 161 31.64 -3.49 -12.53
N SER A 162 31.52 -4.64 -13.21
CA SER A 162 30.38 -4.95 -14.06
C SER A 162 29.08 -5.08 -13.26
N GLN A 163 29.14 -5.64 -12.04
CA GLN A 163 28.04 -5.69 -11.10
C GLN A 163 27.54 -4.28 -10.72
N ALA A 164 28.45 -3.37 -10.38
CA ALA A 164 28.09 -1.99 -10.05
C ALA A 164 27.45 -1.26 -11.23
N ALA A 165 27.94 -1.49 -12.46
CA ALA A 165 27.36 -0.92 -13.67
C ALA A 165 25.97 -1.50 -13.96
N LEU A 166 25.81 -2.82 -13.87
CA LEU A 166 24.54 -3.52 -14.06
C LEU A 166 23.47 -2.99 -13.12
N ASP A 167 23.80 -2.80 -11.84
CA ASP A 167 22.86 -2.30 -10.82
C ASP A 167 22.33 -0.91 -11.13
N LEU A 168 23.22 0.01 -11.49
CA LEU A 168 22.82 1.39 -11.79
C LEU A 168 21.93 1.43 -13.01
N LEU A 169 22.30 0.71 -14.06
CA LEU A 169 21.52 0.64 -15.30
C LEU A 169 20.15 -0.02 -15.08
N ALA A 170 20.09 -1.13 -14.36
CA ALA A 170 18.85 -1.84 -14.08
C ALA A 170 17.96 -1.10 -13.07
N ALA A 171 18.52 -0.22 -12.23
CA ALA A 171 17.76 0.73 -11.43
C ALA A 171 17.25 1.96 -12.23
N GLY A 172 17.44 2.00 -13.54
CA GLY A 172 16.93 3.04 -14.44
C GLY A 172 17.77 4.33 -14.48
N TRP A 173 19.02 4.29 -14.01
CA TRP A 173 19.89 5.47 -14.05
C TRP A 173 20.26 5.81 -15.50
N GLY A 174 20.18 7.10 -15.84
CA GLY A 174 20.66 7.60 -17.12
C GLY A 174 22.18 7.45 -17.28
N THR A 175 22.65 7.31 -18.52
CA THR A 175 24.06 7.04 -18.86
C THR A 175 25.04 8.02 -18.20
N GLY A 176 24.73 9.33 -18.20
CA GLY A 176 25.57 10.35 -17.58
C GLY A 176 25.65 10.25 -16.05
N ALA A 177 24.51 10.00 -15.40
CA ALA A 177 24.46 9.85 -13.94
C ALA A 177 25.16 8.56 -13.47
N ALA A 178 25.02 7.47 -14.24
CA ALA A 178 25.74 6.23 -13.99
C ALA A 178 27.26 6.41 -14.19
N ALA A 179 27.68 7.13 -15.24
CA ALA A 179 29.08 7.41 -15.54
C ALA A 179 29.77 8.19 -14.40
N ALA A 180 29.13 9.26 -13.93
CA ALA A 180 29.62 10.05 -12.80
C ALA A 180 29.78 9.21 -11.53
N ARG A 181 28.85 8.27 -11.29
CA ARG A 181 28.87 7.43 -10.08
C ARG A 181 29.88 6.28 -10.15
N LEU A 182 30.16 5.79 -11.35
CA LEU A 182 31.15 4.74 -11.60
C LEU A 182 32.57 5.30 -11.80
N GLY A 183 32.73 6.61 -11.96
CA GLY A 183 34.01 7.24 -12.25
C GLY A 183 34.53 6.91 -13.66
N VAL A 184 33.63 6.65 -14.61
CA VAL A 184 33.96 6.32 -16.00
C VAL A 184 33.30 7.29 -16.97
N THR A 185 33.66 7.22 -18.25
CA THR A 185 33.03 8.07 -19.28
C THR A 185 31.62 7.58 -19.63
N PRO A 186 30.71 8.46 -20.09
CA PRO A 186 29.40 8.04 -20.61
C PRO A 186 29.50 7.02 -21.75
N ALA A 187 30.52 7.15 -22.61
CA ALA A 187 30.80 6.20 -23.66
C ALA A 187 31.10 4.79 -23.11
N ARG A 188 31.87 4.70 -22.02
CA ARG A 188 32.14 3.41 -21.36
C ARG A 188 30.88 2.79 -20.77
N VAL A 189 29.97 3.58 -20.21
CA VAL A 189 28.67 3.07 -19.72
C VAL A 189 27.82 2.51 -20.86
N SER A 190 27.81 3.17 -22.03
CA SER A 190 27.11 2.65 -23.21
C SER A 190 27.72 1.34 -23.72
N GLN A 191 29.05 1.19 -23.68
CA GLN A 191 29.73 -0.08 -23.99
C GLN A 191 29.36 -1.17 -23.00
N LEU A 192 29.46 -0.88 -21.70
CA LEU A 192 29.10 -1.81 -20.63
C LEU A 192 27.66 -2.30 -20.76
N ARG A 193 26.72 -1.43 -21.17
CA ARG A 193 25.33 -1.84 -21.41
C ARG A 193 25.22 -2.91 -22.49
N ARG A 194 25.95 -2.78 -23.59
CA ARG A 194 25.96 -3.77 -24.68
C ARG A 194 26.66 -5.06 -24.25
N GLU A 195 27.84 -4.93 -23.64
CA GLU A 195 28.61 -6.07 -23.11
C GLU A 195 27.78 -6.89 -22.12
N LEU A 196 27.06 -6.23 -21.20
CA LEU A 196 26.18 -6.90 -20.23
C LEU A 196 24.96 -7.55 -20.88
N ALA A 197 24.39 -6.95 -21.93
CA ALA A 197 23.29 -7.55 -22.68
C ALA A 197 23.74 -8.80 -23.43
N GLU A 198 24.88 -8.75 -24.13
CA GLU A 198 25.47 -9.89 -24.82
C GLU A 198 25.82 -11.04 -23.84
N GLN A 199 26.38 -10.69 -22.67
CA GLN A 199 26.65 -11.67 -21.62
C GLN A 199 25.39 -12.29 -21.03
N TRP A 200 24.29 -11.53 -20.95
CA TRP A 200 23.00 -12.03 -20.47
C TRP A 200 22.38 -13.03 -21.46
N GLU A 201 22.42 -12.73 -22.77
CA GLU A 201 21.97 -13.70 -23.79
C GLU A 201 22.81 -14.98 -23.74
N ALA A 202 24.14 -14.85 -23.73
CA ALA A 202 25.05 -16.01 -23.65
C ALA A 202 24.87 -16.85 -22.37
N PHE A 203 24.36 -16.25 -21.28
CA PHE A 203 24.07 -16.98 -20.05
C PHE A 203 22.91 -17.99 -20.20
N HIS A 204 21.95 -17.72 -21.10
CA HIS A 204 20.80 -18.60 -21.34
C HIS A 204 21.07 -19.68 -22.38
N ASP A 205 22.04 -19.46 -23.28
CA ASP A 205 22.40 -20.43 -24.32
C ASP A 205 23.18 -21.65 -23.78
N GLY A 206 23.64 -21.62 -22.52
CA GLY A 206 24.42 -22.69 -21.89
C GLY A 206 25.84 -22.83 -22.46
N PRO A 207 26.77 -23.54 -21.79
CA PRO A 207 28.05 -23.87 -22.41
C PRO A 207 27.80 -24.82 -23.59
N ALA A 208 28.36 -24.49 -24.75
CA ALA A 208 28.46 -25.41 -25.89
C ALA A 208 29.22 -26.69 -25.51
#